data_AF-A0A5J6Q7Q8-F1
#
_entry.id   AF-A0A5J6Q7Q8-F1
#
_cell.length_a   1.000
_cell.length_b   1.000
_cell.length_c   1.000
_cell.angle_alpha   90.00
_cell.angle_beta   90.00
_cell.angle_gamma   90.00
#
_symmetry.space_group_name_H-M   'P 1'
#
loop_
_entity.id
_entity.type
_entity.pdbx_description
1 polymer ?
#
loop_
_entity_poly.entity_id
_entity_poly.type
_entity_poly.pdbx_seq_one_letter_code
_entity_poly.pdbx_strand_id
1 'polypeptide(L)'
;MAEALKKTQIQNINDVSLIGHAPATASAANSTLFDLTTVWLAARGVRNYPLGDELFLIHASSGAIHRLNACGKVAWQLLQQEPLSGYALSDVIAAYFNVPLAEVTTDIARLLMALSQADLVIKQQ
;
A
#
# COMPACT_ATOMS: atom_id res chain seq x y z
N MET A 1 -0.04 36.91 54.01
CA MET A 1 -1.25 37.07 53.18
C MET A 1 -0.75 37.31 51.76
N ALA A 2 -0.42 36.25 51.02
CA ALA A 2 -1.29 35.51 50.10
C ALA A 2 -1.44 36.24 48.75
N GLU A 3 -0.55 35.93 47.80
CA GLU A 3 -0.86 35.76 46.38
C GLU A 3 0.41 35.35 45.62
N ALA A 4 0.40 34.17 45.01
CA ALA A 4 1.37 33.80 43.99
C ALA A 4 0.62 33.06 42.87
N LEU A 5 0.42 33.79 41.77
CA LEU A 5 -0.21 33.32 40.55
C LEU A 5 0.71 32.37 39.77
N LYS A 6 0.11 31.22 39.42
CA LYS A 6 0.09 30.54 38.11
C LYS A 6 1.40 30.13 37.40
N LYS A 7 1.41 28.80 37.17
CA LYS A 7 1.69 28.07 35.92
C LYS A 7 3.11 28.10 35.40
N THR A 8 3.74 26.92 35.40
CA THR A 8 4.22 26.25 34.17
C THR A 8 4.66 24.84 34.56
N GLN A 9 3.94 23.83 34.06
CA GLN A 9 4.29 22.43 34.33
C GLN A 9 5.31 21.94 33.29
N ILE A 10 6.56 21.94 33.76
CA ILE A 10 7.74 21.13 33.43
C ILE A 10 7.58 20.11 32.28
N GLN A 11 8.33 20.32 31.20
CA GLN A 11 8.75 19.30 30.24
C GLN A 11 10.16 18.80 30.61
N ASN A 12 10.28 17.48 30.73
CA ASN A 12 11.44 16.67 31.11
C ASN A 12 11.49 15.57 30.01
N ILE A 13 12.59 15.03 29.46
CA ILE A 13 13.99 14.86 29.87
C ILE A 13 14.79 14.35 28.66
N ASN A 14 16.09 14.68 28.66
CA ASN A 14 17.25 13.91 28.16
C ASN A 14 17.64 13.88 26.66
N ASP A 15 18.64 14.74 26.42
CA ASP A 15 19.84 14.60 25.57
C ASP A 15 20.47 13.18 25.49
N VAL A 16 20.90 12.75 24.30
CA VAL A 16 22.28 12.29 24.00
C VAL A 16 22.49 12.16 22.48
N SER A 17 23.33 13.07 21.98
CA SER A 17 24.36 12.96 20.92
C SER A 17 24.05 12.29 19.57
N LEU A 18 24.20 13.04 18.46
CA LEU A 18 25.47 13.14 17.70
C LEU A 18 25.31 14.07 16.48
N ILE A 19 26.23 15.02 16.39
CA ILE A 19 26.52 15.85 15.22
C ILE A 19 26.83 14.91 14.03
N GLY A 20 26.09 15.01 12.92
CA GLY A 20 26.55 14.40 11.66
C GLY A 20 25.55 13.77 10.69
N HIS A 21 24.27 14.15 10.63
CA HIS A 21 23.46 14.03 9.41
C HIS A 21 22.22 14.91 9.56
N ALA A 22 21.79 15.56 8.49
CA ALA A 22 20.47 16.16 8.41
C ALA A 22 19.42 15.15 8.91
N PRO A 23 18.25 15.57 9.44
CA PRO A 23 17.15 14.65 9.59
C PRO A 23 16.76 14.14 8.20
N ALA A 24 17.36 13.04 7.76
CA ALA A 24 16.87 12.15 6.72
C ALA A 24 15.67 11.34 7.23
N THR A 25 14.88 11.95 8.10
CA THR A 25 13.58 11.49 8.59
C THR A 25 12.49 12.46 8.18
N ALA A 26 12.64 13.07 7.00
CA ALA A 26 11.53 13.36 6.11
C ALA A 26 11.43 12.25 5.04
N SER A 27 11.48 10.98 5.45
CA SER A 27 11.19 9.82 4.58
C SER A 27 9.92 9.11 5.06
N ALA A 28 8.88 9.90 5.30
CA ALA A 28 7.52 9.43 5.59
C ALA A 28 6.45 10.41 5.06
N ALA A 29 6.82 11.29 4.11
CA ALA A 29 5.94 12.32 3.56
C ALA A 29 5.94 12.40 2.02
N ASN A 30 6.45 11.37 1.34
CA ASN A 30 6.15 11.13 -0.07
C ASN A 30 5.33 9.85 -0.19
N SER A 31 4.23 9.77 0.58
CA SER A 31 3.10 8.94 0.19
C SER A 31 2.54 9.57 -1.08
N THR A 32 3.12 9.22 -2.22
CA THR A 32 2.50 9.44 -3.52
C THR A 32 1.05 9.05 -3.38
N LEU A 33 0.16 10.04 -3.46
CA LEU A 33 -1.28 9.86 -3.57
C LEU A 33 -1.49 9.00 -4.82
N PHE A 34 -1.44 7.68 -4.64
CA PHE A 34 -1.72 6.75 -5.70
C PHE A 34 -3.20 6.91 -6.00
N ASP A 35 -3.52 7.29 -7.24
CA ASP A 35 -4.88 7.59 -7.61
C ASP A 35 -5.71 6.30 -7.60
N LEU A 36 -6.49 6.12 -6.54
CA LEU A 36 -7.37 4.96 -6.34
C LEU A 36 -8.65 5.05 -7.16
N THR A 37 -8.92 6.20 -7.80
CA THR A 37 -10.05 6.36 -8.72
C THR A 37 -9.76 5.77 -10.09
N THR A 38 -8.48 5.69 -10.47
CA THR A 38 -8.02 5.07 -11.70
C THR A 38 -8.45 3.61 -11.75
N VAL A 39 -9.04 3.22 -12.87
CA VAL A 39 -9.44 1.85 -13.15
C VAL A 39 -8.24 1.08 -13.71
N TRP A 40 -7.97 -0.08 -13.13
CA TRP A 40 -6.87 -0.94 -13.50
C TRP A 40 -7.38 -2.23 -14.12
N LEU A 41 -6.60 -2.78 -15.04
CA LEU A 41 -6.84 -4.08 -15.66
C LEU A 41 -5.57 -4.91 -15.59
N ALA A 42 -5.69 -6.22 -15.36
CA ALA A 42 -4.55 -7.13 -15.43
C ALA A 42 -3.92 -7.12 -16.83
N ALA A 43 -2.59 -6.99 -16.91
CA ALA A 43 -1.86 -7.02 -18.17
C ALA A 43 -1.94 -8.40 -18.84
N ARG A 44 -2.00 -8.40 -20.17
CA ARG A 44 -1.97 -9.65 -20.95
C ARG A 44 -0.56 -10.26 -20.90
N GLY A 45 -0.48 -11.59 -20.86
CA GLY A 45 0.81 -12.30 -20.86
C GLY A 45 1.44 -12.50 -19.49
N VAL A 46 0.69 -12.28 -18.41
CA VAL A 46 1.08 -12.70 -17.06
C VAL A 46 0.54 -14.10 -16.80
N ARG A 47 1.42 -15.01 -16.37
CA ARG A 47 1.05 -16.37 -15.97
C ARG A 47 0.83 -16.42 -14.46
N ASN A 48 -0.24 -17.09 -14.05
CA ASN A 48 -0.59 -17.29 -12.66
C ASN A 48 -0.10 -18.66 -12.19
N TYR A 49 0.61 -18.72 -11.08
CA TYR A 49 1.05 -19.96 -10.43
C TYR A 49 0.64 -19.94 -8.96
N PRO A 50 -0.52 -20.55 -8.61
CA PRO A 50 -0.97 -20.60 -7.21
C PRO A 50 -0.11 -21.57 -6.41
N LEU A 51 0.31 -21.15 -5.20
CA LEU A 51 1.06 -22.00 -4.28
C LEU A 51 0.50 -21.83 -2.87
N GLY A 52 -0.37 -22.77 -2.46
CA GLY A 52 -1.12 -22.65 -1.22
C GLY A 52 -1.98 -21.37 -1.21
N ASP A 53 -1.73 -20.51 -0.23
CA ASP A 53 -2.45 -19.25 -0.07
C ASP A 53 -1.84 -18.10 -0.89
N GLU A 54 -0.63 -18.27 -1.41
CA GLU A 54 0.07 -17.27 -2.20
C GLU A 54 -0.14 -17.45 -3.70
N LEU A 55 0.10 -16.39 -4.46
CA LEU A 55 0.05 -16.40 -5.92
C LEU A 55 1.35 -15.84 -6.50
N PHE A 56 1.99 -16.61 -7.37
CA PHE A 56 3.14 -16.15 -8.13
C PHE A 56 2.69 -15.69 -9.52
N LEU A 57 3.08 -14.48 -9.89
CA LEU A 57 2.87 -13.89 -11.20
C LEU A 57 4.17 -13.92 -11.97
N ILE A 58 4.13 -14.50 -13.16
CA ILE A 58 5.30 -14.60 -14.03
C ILE A 58 5.01 -13.78 -15.29
N HIS A 59 5.71 -12.66 -15.46
CA HIS A 59 5.56 -11.84 -16.65
C HIS A 59 6.31 -12.49 -17.83
N ALA A 60 5.58 -12.95 -18.84
CA ALA A 60 6.16 -13.78 -19.91
C ALA A 60 7.24 -13.06 -20.74
N SER A 61 7.16 -11.73 -20.88
CA SER A 61 8.11 -10.97 -21.69
C SER A 61 9.44 -10.70 -20.96
N SER A 62 9.40 -10.48 -19.65
CA SER A 62 10.61 -10.16 -18.85
C SER A 62 11.16 -11.37 -18.10
N GLY A 63 10.36 -12.42 -17.90
CA GLY A 63 10.67 -13.53 -17.01
C GLY A 63 10.62 -13.17 -15.52
N ALA A 64 10.21 -11.94 -15.17
CA ALA A 64 10.11 -11.49 -13.79
C ALA A 64 9.03 -12.28 -13.04
N ILE A 65 9.36 -12.68 -11.81
CA ILE A 65 8.47 -13.42 -10.92
C ILE A 65 8.14 -12.53 -9.73
N HIS A 66 6.86 -12.31 -9.50
CA HIS A 66 6.34 -11.52 -8.39
C HIS A 66 5.46 -12.39 -7.51
N ARG A 67 5.57 -12.23 -6.19
CA ARG A 67 4.75 -12.96 -5.21
C ARG A 67 3.66 -12.05 -4.66
N LEU A 68 2.44 -12.55 -4.65
CA LEU A 68 1.29 -11.93 -4.02
C LEU A 68 0.88 -12.72 -2.79
N ASN A 69 0.57 -12.00 -1.71
CA ASN A 69 -0.05 -12.54 -0.50
C ASN A 69 -1.55 -12.86 -0.75
N ALA A 70 -2.26 -13.34 0.27
CA ALA A 70 -3.69 -13.66 0.20
C ALA A 70 -4.54 -12.51 -0.37
N CYS A 71 -4.33 -11.30 0.17
CA CYS A 71 -5.02 -10.07 -0.25
C CYS A 71 -4.76 -9.76 -1.72
N GLY A 72 -3.48 -9.73 -2.12
CA GLY A 72 -3.06 -9.46 -3.48
C GLY A 72 -3.52 -10.51 -4.47
N LYS A 73 -3.57 -11.79 -4.07
CA LYS A 73 -4.14 -12.88 -4.88
C LYS A 73 -5.61 -12.61 -5.20
N VAL A 74 -6.42 -12.25 -4.20
CA VAL A 74 -7.84 -11.90 -4.41
C VAL A 74 -7.96 -10.66 -5.30
N ALA A 75 -7.18 -9.60 -5.03
CA ALA A 75 -7.18 -8.39 -5.86
C ALA A 75 -6.84 -8.69 -7.32
N TRP A 76 -5.83 -9.51 -7.55
CA TRP A 76 -5.40 -9.93 -8.89
C TRP A 76 -6.45 -10.81 -9.60
N GLN A 77 -7.14 -11.69 -8.88
CA GLN A 77 -8.23 -12.50 -9.43
C GLN A 77 -9.44 -11.65 -9.83
N LEU A 78 -9.73 -10.58 -9.08
CA LEU A 78 -10.78 -9.62 -9.43
C LEU A 78 -10.40 -8.83 -10.68
N LEU A 79 -9.17 -8.31 -10.75
CA LEU A 79 -8.64 -7.55 -11.89
C LEU A 79 -8.55 -8.35 -13.20
N GLN A 80 -8.56 -9.68 -13.12
CA GLN A 80 -8.63 -10.56 -14.30
C GLN A 80 -10.05 -10.75 -14.82
N GLN A 81 -11.05 -10.59 -13.96
CA GLN A 81 -12.46 -10.74 -14.34
C GLN A 81 -13.01 -9.45 -14.92
N GLU A 82 -12.72 -8.32 -14.26
CA GLU A 82 -13.20 -7.01 -14.67
C GLU A 82 -12.22 -5.89 -14.32
N PRO A 83 -12.23 -4.77 -15.07
CA PRO A 83 -11.47 -3.59 -14.73
C PRO A 83 -12.02 -2.93 -13.47
N LEU A 84 -11.20 -2.73 -12.44
CA LEU A 84 -11.64 -2.17 -11.15
C LEU A 84 -10.76 -1.02 -10.68
N SER A 85 -11.38 -0.07 -9.98
CA SER A 85 -10.66 0.98 -9.28
C SER A 85 -10.08 0.46 -7.96
N GLY A 86 -9.09 1.18 -7.44
CA GLY A 86 -8.51 0.85 -6.13
C GLY A 86 -9.52 0.93 -4.99
N TYR A 87 -10.48 1.86 -5.05
CA TYR A 87 -11.57 1.92 -4.07
C TYR A 87 -12.51 0.72 -4.15
N ALA A 88 -12.90 0.31 -5.35
CA ALA A 88 -13.77 -0.86 -5.54
C ALA A 88 -13.09 -2.15 -5.06
N LEU A 89 -11.81 -2.33 -5.38
CA LEU A 89 -11.02 -3.45 -4.86
C LEU A 89 -10.94 -3.43 -3.33
N SER A 90 -10.71 -2.26 -2.74
CA SER A 90 -10.58 -2.11 -1.29
C SER A 90 -11.88 -2.48 -0.56
N ASP A 91 -13.03 -2.08 -1.09
CA ASP A 91 -14.34 -2.41 -0.53
C ASP A 91 -14.60 -3.93 -0.54
N VAL A 92 -14.40 -4.57 -1.70
CA VAL A 92 -14.62 -6.02 -1.87
C VAL A 92 -13.70 -6.83 -0.96
N ILE A 93 -12.43 -6.44 -0.86
CA ILE A 93 -11.42 -7.15 -0.07
C ILE A 93 -11.65 -6.93 1.43
N ALA A 94 -12.01 -5.72 1.84
CA ALA A 94 -12.37 -5.43 3.23
C ALA A 94 -13.58 -6.27 3.68
N ALA A 95 -14.60 -6.38 2.83
CA ALA A 95 -15.75 -7.24 3.08
C ALA A 95 -15.37 -8.73 3.13
N TYR A 96 -14.51 -9.20 2.20
CA TYR A 96 -14.11 -10.61 2.12
C TYR A 96 -13.30 -11.07 3.34
N PHE A 97 -12.34 -10.25 3.80
CA PHE A 97 -11.49 -10.58 4.95
C PHE A 97 -12.05 -10.09 6.29
N ASN A 98 -13.18 -9.37 6.29
CA ASN A 98 -13.80 -8.76 7.47
C ASN A 98 -12.81 -7.89 8.28
N VAL A 99 -12.10 -7.01 7.57
CA VAL A 99 -11.07 -6.11 8.12
C VAL A 99 -11.41 -4.65 7.83
N PRO A 100 -10.82 -3.67 8.55
CA PRO A 100 -11.12 -2.26 8.36
C PRO A 100 -10.74 -1.77 6.95
N LEU A 101 -11.68 -1.10 6.27
CA LEU A 101 -11.47 -0.55 4.92
C LEU A 101 -10.23 0.36 4.83
N ALA A 102 -9.93 1.13 5.87
CA ALA A 102 -8.77 2.03 5.87
C ALA A 102 -7.43 1.29 5.79
N GLU A 103 -7.32 0.13 6.44
CA GLU A 103 -6.13 -0.72 6.39
C GLU A 103 -5.98 -1.35 5.00
N VAL A 104 -7.07 -1.89 4.47
CA VAL A 104 -7.11 -2.48 3.12
C VAL A 104 -6.78 -1.45 2.06
N THR A 105 -7.35 -0.25 2.14
CA THR A 105 -7.10 0.82 1.16
C THR A 105 -5.62 1.17 1.06
N THR A 106 -4.91 1.18 2.19
CA THR A 106 -3.47 1.43 2.22
C THR A 106 -2.68 0.29 1.57
N ASP A 107 -3.08 -0.97 1.84
CA ASP A 107 -2.45 -2.15 1.24
C ASP A 107 -2.70 -2.21 -0.28
N ILE A 108 -3.93 -1.96 -0.73
CA ILE A 108 -4.31 -1.92 -2.13
C ILE A 108 -3.62 -0.79 -2.89
N ALA A 109 -3.46 0.39 -2.29
CA ALA A 109 -2.68 1.46 -2.89
C ALA A 109 -1.23 1.04 -3.16
N ARG A 110 -0.59 0.39 -2.18
CA ARG A 110 0.79 -0.12 -2.33
C ARG A 110 0.87 -1.25 -3.35
N LEU A 111 -0.11 -2.16 -3.33
CA LEU A 111 -0.20 -3.28 -4.24
C LEU A 111 -0.34 -2.79 -5.70
N LEU A 112 -1.31 -1.92 -5.98
CA LEU A 112 -1.53 -1.39 -7.33
C LEU A 112 -0.32 -0.58 -7.82
N MET A 113 0.33 0.17 -6.92
CA MET A 113 1.58 0.85 -7.25
C MET A 113 2.69 -0.12 -7.63
N ALA A 114 2.89 -1.21 -6.87
CA ALA A 114 3.89 -2.22 -7.18
C ALA A 114 3.57 -2.98 -8.47
N LEU A 115 2.30 -3.35 -8.69
CA LEU A 115 1.85 -4.01 -9.92
C LEU A 115 2.04 -3.10 -11.14
N SER A 116 1.75 -1.80 -11.01
CA SER A 116 1.93 -0.83 -12.08
C SER A 116 3.41 -0.61 -12.41
N GLN A 117 4.30 -0.60 -11.42
CA GLN A 117 5.75 -0.49 -11.63
C GLN A 117 6.35 -1.76 -12.24
N ALA A 118 5.71 -2.91 -12.04
CA ALA A 118 6.10 -4.19 -12.62
C ALA A 118 5.48 -4.47 -14.00
N ASP A 119 4.75 -3.51 -14.58
CA ASP A 119 4.00 -3.65 -15.83
C ASP A 119 2.98 -4.83 -15.80
N LEU A 120 2.52 -5.20 -14.61
CA LEU A 120 1.55 -6.30 -14.42
C LEU A 120 0.10 -5.82 -14.54
N VAL A 121 -0.16 -4.52 -14.39
CA VAL A 121 -1.48 -3.92 -14.60
C VAL A 121 -1.36 -2.73 -15.55
N ILE A 122 -2.42 -2.49 -16.30
CA ILE A 122 -2.55 -1.34 -17.21
C ILE A 122 -3.69 -0.44 -16.74
N LYS A 123 -3.48 0.87 -16.84
CA LYS A 123 -4.54 1.86 -16.60
C LYS A 123 -5.56 1.79 -17.73
N GLN A 124 -6.83 1.69 -17.39
CA GLN A 124 -7.93 1.97 -18.31
C GLN A 124 -8.19 3.48 -18.27
N GLN A 125 -7.99 4.15 -19.39
CA GLN A 125 -8.37 5.56 -19.61
C GLN A 125 -9.82 5.64 -20.09
#